data_AF-A0A7C6F3R0-F1
#
_entry.id   AF-A0A7C6F3R0-F1
#
_cell.length_a   1.000
_cell.length_b   1.000
_cell.length_c   1.000
_cell.angle_alpha   90.00
_cell.angle_beta   90.00
_cell.angle_gamma   90.00
#
_symmetry.space_group_name_H-M   'P 1'
#
loop_
_entity.id
_entity.type
_entity.pdbx_description
1 polymer ?
#
loop_
_entity_poly.entity_id
_entity_poly.type
_entity_poly.pdbx_seq_one_letter_code
_entity_poly.pdbx_strand_id
1 'polypeptide(L)'
;MCGADVAGKWDFVAQAGVGQELKMELMLAREGEKLTGTMSARGNTVTLTDVAQKDDVITFKLPIGGIPFDVRMTLSGDVMKGSFTAPTGMSGEVKATRAASAPAAPAQARKPIPVVETKVETGTLGGSHFRIDIPVNHNGGLVVYCHGYGGGGAKYDEKPLGQLYQVFLNQGFAIA
;
A
#
# COMPACT_ATOMS: atom_id res chain seq x y z
N MET A 1 -23.80 -10.84 -18.87
CA MET A 1 -23.44 -9.61 -19.60
C MET A 1 -22.05 -9.22 -19.15
N CYS A 2 -21.07 -9.15 -20.06
CA CYS A 2 -19.67 -8.82 -19.72
C CYS A 2 -19.58 -7.34 -19.36
N GLY A 3 -19.61 -7.00 -18.07
CA GLY A 3 -19.20 -5.67 -17.62
C GLY A 3 -17.74 -5.45 -17.97
N ALA A 4 -17.41 -4.27 -18.50
CA ALA A 4 -16.06 -3.92 -18.88
C ALA A 4 -15.07 -4.22 -17.72
N ASP A 5 -14.01 -4.97 -18.03
CA ASP A 5 -13.04 -5.39 -17.02
C ASP A 5 -12.15 -4.22 -16.63
N VAL A 6 -12.57 -3.54 -15.56
CA VAL A 6 -11.84 -2.43 -14.97
C VAL A 6 -10.76 -2.91 -13.99
N ALA A 7 -10.74 -4.20 -13.64
CA ALA A 7 -9.72 -4.72 -12.74
C ALA A 7 -8.33 -4.59 -13.40
N GLY A 8 -7.33 -4.31 -12.57
CA GLY A 8 -5.95 -4.12 -13.00
C GLY A 8 -5.33 -2.85 -12.47
N LYS A 9 -4.12 -2.58 -12.96
CA LYS A 9 -3.30 -1.43 -12.62
C LYS A 9 -3.52 -0.31 -13.62
N TRP A 10 -3.71 0.90 -13.10
CA TRP A 10 -3.99 2.10 -13.84
C TRP A 10 -3.04 3.21 -13.39
N ASP A 11 -2.37 3.81 -14.36
CA ASP A 11 -1.59 5.03 -14.15
C ASP A 11 -2.57 6.19 -14.06
N PHE A 12 -2.79 6.67 -12.83
CA PHE A 12 -3.76 7.69 -12.51
C PHE A 12 -3.10 9.06 -12.41
N VAL A 13 -3.64 10.05 -13.13
CA VAL A 13 -3.17 11.42 -13.12
C VAL A 13 -4.32 12.32 -12.72
N ALA A 14 -4.19 13.00 -11.58
CA ALA A 14 -5.11 14.05 -11.16
C ALA A 14 -4.51 15.42 -11.48
N GLN A 15 -5.30 16.31 -12.07
CA GLN A 15 -4.97 17.71 -12.25
C GLN A 15 -5.89 18.57 -11.38
N ALA A 16 -5.33 19.15 -10.33
CA ALA A 16 -6.03 20.07 -9.43
C ALA A 16 -5.60 21.51 -9.73
N GLY A 17 -6.45 22.31 -10.39
CA GLY A 17 -6.14 23.70 -10.72
C GLY A 17 -4.96 23.89 -11.68
N VAL A 18 -4.38 25.10 -11.73
CA VAL A 18 -3.35 25.48 -12.73
C VAL A 18 -2.03 24.75 -12.46
N GLY A 19 -1.82 23.65 -13.19
CA GLY A 19 -0.50 23.08 -13.51
C GLY A 19 0.02 21.97 -12.58
N GLN A 20 -0.69 21.61 -11.50
CA GLN A 20 -0.22 20.57 -10.59
C GLN A 20 -0.79 19.19 -10.96
N GLU A 21 0.01 18.42 -11.70
CA GLU A 21 -0.25 17.00 -11.98
C GLU A 21 0.20 16.12 -10.80
N LEU A 22 -0.74 15.39 -10.21
CA LEU A 22 -0.46 14.34 -9.25
C LEU A 22 -0.56 12.98 -9.94
N LYS A 23 0.60 12.35 -10.11
CA LYS A 23 0.71 10.95 -10.56
C LYS A 23 0.49 10.01 -9.38
N MET A 24 -0.43 9.08 -9.55
CA MET A 24 -0.85 8.09 -8.58
C MET A 24 -1.04 6.75 -9.29
N GLU A 25 -0.93 5.66 -8.55
CA GLU A 25 -1.15 4.32 -9.06
C GLU A 25 -2.46 3.78 -8.50
N LEU A 26 -3.42 3.52 -9.38
CA LEU A 26 -4.71 2.95 -9.01
C LEU A 26 -4.68 1.45 -9.31
N MET A 27 -4.88 0.62 -8.27
CA MET A 27 -5.05 -0.82 -8.43
C MET A 27 -6.48 -1.17 -8.09
N LEU A 28 -7.23 -1.66 -9.07
CA LEU A 28 -8.59 -2.16 -8.90
C LEU A 28 -8.55 -3.69 -8.89
N ALA A 29 -9.16 -4.30 -7.88
CA ALA A 29 -9.32 -5.74 -7.77
C ALA A 29 -10.81 -6.07 -7.73
N ARG A 30 -11.21 -7.15 -8.39
CA ARG A 30 -12.59 -7.62 -8.39
C ARG A 30 -12.69 -8.88 -7.53
N GLU A 31 -13.39 -8.75 -6.41
CA GLU A 31 -13.70 -9.86 -5.49
C GLU A 31 -15.16 -10.27 -5.71
N GLY A 32 -15.38 -11.18 -6.66
CA GLY A 32 -16.72 -11.61 -7.07
C GLY A 32 -17.51 -10.46 -7.71
N GLU A 33 -18.62 -10.06 -7.09
CA GLU A 33 -19.44 -8.92 -7.55
C GLU A 33 -18.96 -7.57 -6.99
N LYS A 34 -18.06 -7.56 -6.00
CA LYS A 34 -17.56 -6.33 -5.38
C LYS A 34 -16.26 -5.87 -6.03
N LEU A 35 -16.21 -4.59 -6.36
CA LEU A 35 -14.98 -3.94 -6.81
C LEU A 35 -14.28 -3.35 -5.58
N THR A 36 -13.04 -3.73 -5.36
CA THR A 36 -12.15 -3.13 -4.36
C THR A 36 -11.05 -2.37 -5.08
N GLY A 37 -10.43 -1.43 -4.40
CA GLY A 37 -9.30 -0.72 -4.98
C GLY A 37 -8.41 -0.04 -3.97
N THR A 38 -7.17 0.16 -4.37
CA THR A 38 -6.18 0.92 -3.63
C THR A 38 -5.55 1.97 -4.54
N MET A 39 -5.24 3.12 -3.97
CA MET A 39 -4.54 4.21 -4.63
C MET A 39 -3.20 4.41 -3.93
N SER A 40 -2.10 4.39 -4.66
CA SER A 40 -0.75 4.61 -4.12
C SER A 40 -0.14 5.89 -4.70
N ALA A 41 0.33 6.79 -3.84
CA ALA A 41 0.96 8.04 -4.22
C ALA A 41 2.16 8.32 -3.31
N ARG A 42 3.35 8.55 -3.89
CA ARG A 42 4.59 8.90 -3.17
C ARG A 42 4.90 7.97 -1.98
N GLY A 43 4.63 6.67 -2.13
CA GLY A 43 4.88 5.65 -1.10
C GLY A 43 3.78 5.51 -0.04
N ASN A 44 2.71 6.31 -0.10
CA ASN A 44 1.54 6.14 0.75
C ASN A 44 0.42 5.42 -0.03
N THR A 45 -0.19 4.40 0.57
CA THR A 45 -1.30 3.65 -0.02
C THR A 45 -2.58 3.90 0.76
N VAL A 46 -3.64 4.28 0.04
CA VAL A 46 -4.97 4.55 0.58
C VAL A 46 -5.96 3.58 -0.05
N THR A 47 -6.78 2.96 0.78
CA THR A 47 -7.87 2.10 0.31
C THR A 47 -9.06 2.95 -0.12
N LEU A 48 -9.63 2.62 -1.28
CA LEU A 48 -10.84 3.27 -1.77
C LEU A 48 -12.06 2.83 -0.94
N THR A 49 -12.98 3.74 -0.73
CA THR A 49 -14.26 3.48 -0.06
C THR A 49 -15.42 3.74 -1.01
N ASP A 50 -16.58 3.14 -0.76
CA ASP A 50 -17.79 3.30 -1.58
C ASP A 50 -17.56 3.08 -3.09
N VAL A 51 -16.74 2.09 -3.44
CA VAL A 51 -16.45 1.77 -4.85
C VAL A 51 -17.68 1.16 -5.49
N ALA A 52 -18.28 1.88 -6.42
CA ALA A 52 -19.40 1.44 -7.23
C ALA A 52 -19.05 1.55 -8.70
N GLN A 53 -19.31 0.49 -9.46
CA GLN A 53 -19.25 0.51 -10.92
C GLN A 53 -20.67 0.31 -11.46
N LYS A 54 -21.08 1.21 -12.34
CA LYS A 54 -22.32 1.11 -13.11
C LYS A 54 -21.97 1.25 -14.59
N ASP A 55 -22.11 0.16 -15.33
CA ASP A 55 -21.73 0.08 -16.74
C ASP A 55 -20.25 0.48 -16.93
N ASP A 56 -20.01 1.57 -17.66
CA ASP A 56 -18.70 2.16 -17.91
C ASP A 56 -18.36 3.29 -16.93
N VAL A 57 -19.22 3.58 -15.95
CA VAL A 57 -19.00 4.65 -14.96
C VAL A 57 -18.59 4.06 -13.63
N ILE A 58 -17.48 4.51 -13.08
CA ILE A 58 -16.96 4.10 -11.78
C ILE A 58 -16.97 5.32 -10.86
N THR A 59 -17.53 5.14 -9.68
CA THR A 59 -17.56 6.14 -8.62
C THR A 59 -16.95 5.56 -7.35
N PHE A 60 -16.08 6.31 -6.69
CA PHE A 60 -15.50 5.90 -5.41
C PHE A 60 -15.10 7.12 -4.59
N LYS A 61 -14.89 6.89 -3.30
CA LYS A 61 -14.36 7.87 -2.36
C LYS A 61 -12.92 7.55 -2.03
N LEU A 62 -12.09 8.58 -2.06
CA LEU A 62 -10.66 8.48 -1.75
C LEU A 62 -10.35 9.32 -0.51
N PRO A 63 -10.18 8.71 0.68
CA PRO A 63 -9.90 9.43 1.91
C PRO A 63 -8.41 9.81 2.03
N ILE A 64 -8.00 10.92 1.41
CA ILE A 64 -6.62 11.43 1.54
C ILE A 64 -6.55 12.41 2.71
N GLY A 65 -5.72 12.12 3.71
CA GLY A 65 -5.50 13.02 4.85
C GLY A 65 -6.77 13.31 5.66
N GLY A 66 -7.72 12.37 5.68
CA GLY A 66 -9.02 12.54 6.36
C GLY A 66 -10.08 13.30 5.54
N ILE A 67 -9.77 13.73 4.31
CA ILE A 67 -10.73 14.38 3.42
C ILE A 67 -11.24 13.34 2.42
N PRO A 68 -12.56 13.06 2.35
CA PRO A 68 -13.12 12.17 1.35
C PRO A 68 -13.21 12.92 0.01
N PHE A 69 -12.42 12.49 -0.97
CA PHE A 69 -12.54 12.97 -2.35
C PHE A 69 -13.52 12.09 -3.11
N ASP A 70 -14.62 12.66 -3.58
CA ASP A 70 -15.57 11.97 -4.45
C ASP A 70 -15.01 11.96 -5.87
N VAL A 71 -14.72 10.78 -6.40
CA VAL A 71 -14.15 10.59 -7.73
C VAL A 71 -15.17 9.88 -8.61
N ARG A 72 -15.41 10.44 -9.79
CA ARG A 72 -16.26 9.84 -10.82
C ARG A 72 -15.49 9.75 -12.12
N MET A 73 -15.38 8.55 -12.65
CA MET A 73 -14.69 8.28 -13.91
C MET A 73 -15.59 7.50 -14.87
N THR A 74 -15.34 7.70 -16.15
CA THR A 74 -15.93 6.93 -17.23
C THR A 74 -14.81 6.20 -17.97
N LEU A 75 -14.97 4.89 -18.07
CA LEU A 75 -14.10 4.00 -18.81
C LEU A 75 -14.40 4.06 -20.30
N SER A 76 -13.35 4.21 -21.10
CA SER A 76 -13.39 4.21 -22.56
C SER A 76 -12.25 3.35 -23.07
N GLY A 77 -12.49 2.04 -23.15
CA GLY A 77 -11.48 1.04 -23.50
C GLY A 77 -10.36 0.99 -22.45
N ASP A 78 -9.16 1.43 -22.84
CA ASP A 78 -7.96 1.45 -21.99
C ASP A 78 -7.66 2.80 -21.32
N VAL A 79 -8.61 3.74 -21.40
CA VAL A 79 -8.49 5.05 -20.78
C VAL A 79 -9.73 5.35 -19.95
N MET A 80 -9.54 5.74 -18.70
CA MET A 80 -10.58 6.33 -17.87
C MET A 80 -10.38 7.85 -17.81
N LYS A 81 -11.47 8.59 -17.94
CA LYS A 81 -11.49 10.04 -17.76
C LYS A 81 -12.61 10.40 -16.80
N GLY A 82 -12.38 11.39 -15.97
CA GLY A 82 -13.32 11.75 -14.94
C GLY A 82 -12.99 13.07 -14.29
N SER A 83 -13.70 13.32 -13.21
CA SER A 83 -13.45 14.45 -12.32
C SER A 83 -13.50 14.00 -10.87
N PHE A 84 -12.87 14.79 -10.01
CA PHE A 84 -13.00 14.65 -8.57
C PHE A 84 -13.49 15.94 -7.95
N THR A 85 -14.18 15.81 -6.83
CA THR A 85 -14.63 16.92 -5.99
C THR A 85 -14.30 16.63 -4.54
N ALA A 86 -13.79 17.64 -3.83
CA ALA A 86 -13.54 17.60 -2.41
C ALA A 86 -14.54 18.49 -1.67
N PRO A 87 -14.93 18.14 -0.44
CA PRO A 87 -15.75 19.00 0.43
C PRO A 87 -15.16 20.38 0.68
N THR A 88 -13.84 20.53 0.52
CA THR A 88 -13.10 21.79 0.64
C THR A 88 -13.33 22.75 -0.54
N GLY A 89 -14.12 22.36 -1.54
CA GLY A 89 -14.35 23.13 -2.77
C GLY A 89 -13.31 22.88 -3.86
N MET A 90 -12.31 22.04 -3.60
CA MET A 90 -11.32 21.64 -4.60
C MET A 90 -11.96 20.68 -5.60
N SER A 91 -11.81 20.97 -6.90
CA SER A 91 -12.21 20.07 -7.97
C SER A 91 -11.14 20.04 -9.05
N GLY A 92 -11.15 18.97 -9.83
CA GLY A 92 -10.18 18.80 -10.90
C GLY A 92 -10.54 17.64 -11.81
N GLU A 93 -9.75 17.49 -12.87
CA GLU A 93 -9.89 16.41 -13.83
C GLU A 93 -8.97 15.25 -13.45
N VAL A 94 -9.44 14.03 -13.72
CA VAL A 94 -8.65 12.81 -13.56
C VAL A 94 -8.61 12.05 -14.86
N LYS A 95 -7.43 11.52 -15.16
CA LYS A 95 -7.20 10.63 -16.28
C LYS A 95 -6.45 9.42 -15.76
N ALA A 96 -7.01 8.23 -15.95
CA ALA A 96 -6.31 6.99 -15.71
C ALA A 96 -6.05 6.30 -17.05
N THR A 97 -4.83 5.86 -17.30
CA THR A 97 -4.51 5.02 -18.46
C THR A 97 -4.17 3.64 -17.96
N ARG A 98 -4.63 2.59 -18.64
CA ARG A 98 -4.26 1.22 -18.27
C ARG A 98 -2.74 1.14 -18.31
N ALA A 99 -2.13 0.85 -17.18
CA ALA A 99 -0.69 0.69 -17.14
C ALA A 99 -0.38 -0.50 -18.06
N ALA A 100 0.36 -0.24 -19.15
CA ALA A 100 0.89 -1.32 -19.98
C ALA A 100 1.58 -2.26 -19.01
N SER A 101 1.13 -3.51 -18.98
CA SER A 101 1.54 -4.47 -17.98
C SER A 101 3.05 -4.69 -18.09
N ALA A 102 3.86 -3.88 -17.39
CA ALA A 102 5.00 -4.43 -16.70
C ALA A 102 4.39 -5.57 -15.88
N PRO A 103 4.83 -6.82 -16.09
CA PRO A 103 4.12 -7.99 -15.60
C PRO A 103 3.74 -7.70 -14.16
N ALA A 104 2.43 -7.65 -13.91
CA ALA A 104 1.94 -7.68 -12.55
C ALA A 104 2.67 -8.87 -11.96
N ALA A 105 3.64 -8.62 -11.08
CA ALA A 105 4.06 -9.67 -10.16
C ALA A 105 2.72 -10.13 -9.60
N PRO A 106 2.32 -11.39 -9.84
CA PRO A 106 0.98 -11.82 -9.52
C PRO A 106 0.70 -11.37 -8.10
N ALA A 107 -0.51 -10.89 -7.83
CA ALA A 107 -1.04 -10.93 -6.48
C ALA A 107 -1.08 -12.42 -6.11
N GLN A 108 0.09 -12.96 -5.78
CA GLN A 108 0.21 -14.22 -5.10
C GLN A 108 -0.63 -13.97 -3.86
N ALA A 109 -1.64 -14.81 -3.63
CA ALA A 109 -2.04 -15.10 -2.27
C ALA A 109 -0.72 -15.23 -1.52
N ARG A 110 -0.38 -14.24 -0.67
CA ARG A 110 0.95 -14.18 -0.06
C ARG A 110 1.07 -15.50 0.67
N LYS A 111 1.80 -16.45 0.08
CA LYS A 111 2.19 -17.64 0.81
C LYS A 111 2.86 -17.07 2.06
N PRO A 112 2.43 -17.46 3.26
CA PRO A 112 3.04 -16.98 4.49
C PRO A 112 4.54 -17.03 4.28
N ILE A 113 5.20 -15.87 4.41
CA ILE A 113 6.64 -15.80 4.27
C ILE A 113 7.18 -16.74 5.34
N PRO A 114 8.02 -17.73 4.96
CA PRO A 114 8.57 -18.67 5.91
C PRO A 114 9.20 -17.89 7.06
N VAL A 115 8.80 -18.25 8.29
CA VAL A 115 9.42 -17.72 9.49
C VAL A 115 10.84 -18.26 9.50
N VAL A 116 11.81 -17.36 9.42
CA VAL A 116 13.23 -17.72 9.48
C VAL A 116 13.59 -17.97 10.93
N GLU A 117 14.38 -19.00 11.17
CA GLU A 117 14.97 -19.23 12.48
C GLU A 117 15.91 -18.07 12.82
N THR A 118 15.70 -17.46 13.98
CA THR A 118 16.50 -16.34 14.47
C THR A 118 17.12 -16.67 15.80
N LYS A 119 18.36 -16.23 15.99
CA LYS A 119 18.92 -16.02 17.31
C LYS A 119 18.43 -14.67 17.81
N VAL A 120 17.67 -14.68 18.91
CA VAL A 120 17.19 -13.46 19.56
C VAL A 120 18.21 -13.04 20.61
N GLU A 121 18.78 -11.85 20.46
CA GLU A 121 19.65 -11.21 21.45
C GLU A 121 18.89 -10.08 22.14
N THR A 122 18.92 -10.05 23.47
CA THR A 122 18.30 -8.98 24.26
C THR A 122 19.29 -8.43 25.27
N GLY A 123 19.10 -7.19 25.68
CA GLY A 123 19.96 -6.56 26.67
C GLY A 123 19.56 -5.12 27.02
N THR A 124 20.48 -4.40 27.63
CA THR A 124 20.30 -3.00 28.03
C THR A 124 21.50 -2.17 27.57
N LEU A 125 21.24 -1.08 26.87
CA LEU A 125 22.22 -0.11 26.40
C LEU A 125 21.78 1.30 26.81
N GLY A 126 22.60 2.02 27.58
CA GLY A 126 22.29 3.40 28.00
C GLY A 126 21.02 3.53 28.86
N GLY A 127 20.60 2.47 29.55
CA GLY A 127 19.34 2.44 30.33
C GLY A 127 18.10 2.08 29.50
N SER A 128 18.22 1.95 28.18
CA SER A 128 17.17 1.44 27.31
C SER A 128 17.39 -0.03 27.04
N HIS A 129 16.33 -0.82 27.07
CA HIS A 129 16.41 -2.20 26.65
C HIS A 129 16.58 -2.27 25.11
N PHE A 130 17.21 -3.33 24.59
CA PHE A 130 17.18 -3.71 23.18
C PHE A 130 16.78 -5.18 22.95
N ARG A 131 16.26 -5.46 21.74
CA ARG A 131 16.11 -6.80 21.14
C ARG A 131 16.65 -6.74 19.71
N ILE A 132 17.41 -7.75 19.32
CA ILE A 132 17.91 -7.93 17.96
C ILE A 132 17.61 -9.37 17.54
N ASP A 133 16.90 -9.53 16.44
CA ASP A 133 16.65 -10.83 15.82
C ASP A 133 17.66 -11.04 14.69
N ILE A 134 18.58 -11.98 14.88
CA ILE A 134 19.65 -12.30 13.93
C ILE A 134 19.28 -13.58 13.21
N PRO A 135 19.05 -13.56 11.88
CA PRO A 135 18.67 -14.78 11.16
C PRO A 135 19.86 -15.72 10.99
N VAL A 136 19.62 -17.04 10.93
CA VAL A 136 20.69 -18.05 10.73
C VAL A 136 21.50 -17.84 9.45
N ASN A 137 20.90 -17.20 8.43
CA ASN A 137 21.55 -16.79 7.19
C ASN A 137 22.04 -15.33 7.21
N HIS A 138 22.52 -14.83 8.36
CA HIS A 138 22.93 -13.44 8.52
C HIS A 138 23.95 -13.00 7.48
N ASN A 139 23.67 -11.88 6.83
CA ASN A 139 24.48 -11.31 5.74
C ASN A 139 25.41 -10.17 6.22
N GLY A 140 25.50 -9.93 7.53
CA GLY A 140 26.27 -8.84 8.13
C GLY A 140 25.53 -7.50 8.20
N GLY A 141 24.35 -7.37 7.61
CA GLY A 141 23.53 -6.16 7.65
C GLY A 141 22.57 -6.12 8.85
N LEU A 142 22.28 -4.91 9.32
CA LEU A 142 21.31 -4.62 10.38
C LEU A 142 20.29 -3.59 9.88
N VAL A 143 19.01 -3.91 10.02
CA VAL A 143 17.90 -2.99 9.78
C VAL A 143 17.32 -2.59 11.14
N VAL A 144 17.41 -1.31 11.47
CA VAL A 144 16.86 -0.75 12.70
C VAL A 144 15.49 -0.15 12.38
N TYR A 145 14.44 -0.81 12.86
CA TYR A 145 13.06 -0.36 12.71
C TYR A 145 12.64 0.56 13.87
N CYS A 146 13.04 0.22 15.11
CA CYS A 146 12.80 1.04 16.30
C CYS A 146 14.12 1.31 17.05
N HIS A 147 14.48 2.58 17.25
CA HIS A 147 15.74 2.99 17.88
C HIS A 147 15.68 3.03 19.42
N GLY A 148 15.03 2.05 20.02
CA GLY A 148 14.91 1.91 21.48
C GLY A 148 13.47 1.93 21.97
N TYR A 149 13.19 1.06 22.94
CA TYR A 149 11.92 1.05 23.64
C TYR A 149 11.99 2.14 24.71
N GLY A 150 11.30 3.25 24.45
CA GLY A 150 11.26 4.42 25.34
C GLY A 150 10.77 4.05 26.75
N GLY A 151 11.31 4.78 27.74
CA GLY A 151 11.11 4.55 29.17
C GLY A 151 9.66 4.26 29.57
N GLY A 152 9.50 3.30 30.50
CA GLY A 152 8.20 2.82 30.97
C GLY A 152 8.14 1.31 31.25
N GLY A 153 9.26 0.59 31.10
CA GLY A 153 9.29 -0.87 31.35
C GLY A 153 8.68 -1.71 30.22
N ALA A 154 8.65 -1.18 28.98
CA ALA A 154 8.25 -1.95 27.81
C ALA A 154 9.13 -3.19 27.68
N LYS A 155 8.51 -4.37 27.76
CA LYS A 155 9.15 -5.67 27.63
C LYS A 155 9.04 -6.15 26.19
N TYR A 156 10.04 -6.86 25.71
CA TYR A 156 9.95 -7.62 24.47
C TYR A 156 8.93 -8.73 24.64
N ASP A 157 8.12 -8.94 23.61
CA ASP A 157 7.53 -10.26 23.40
C ASP A 157 8.66 -11.19 22.92
N GLU A 158 8.67 -12.46 23.31
CA GLU A 158 9.63 -13.46 22.78
C GLU A 158 9.11 -14.10 21.49
N LYS A 159 7.87 -13.79 21.10
CA LYS A 159 7.30 -14.30 19.86
C LYS A 159 8.13 -13.89 18.63
N PRO A 160 8.15 -14.76 17.61
CA PRO A 160 8.72 -14.42 16.32
C PRO A 160 8.13 -13.13 15.76
N LEU A 161 8.98 -12.32 15.12
CA LEU A 161 8.56 -11.09 14.49
C LEU A 161 7.54 -11.37 13.37
N GLY A 162 6.54 -10.50 13.25
CA GLY A 162 5.47 -10.62 12.26
C GLY A 162 5.96 -10.63 10.80
N GLN A 163 5.06 -10.98 9.89
CA GLN A 163 5.34 -11.24 8.46
C GLN A 163 6.09 -10.11 7.72
N LEU A 164 5.93 -8.85 8.14
CA LEU A 164 6.67 -7.73 7.57
C LEU A 164 8.20 -7.87 7.77
N TYR A 165 8.62 -8.29 8.97
CA TYR A 165 10.04 -8.41 9.31
C TYR A 165 10.68 -9.65 8.69
N GLN A 166 9.87 -10.68 8.41
CA GLN A 166 10.34 -11.90 7.74
C GLN A 166 10.87 -11.64 6.33
N VAL A 167 10.45 -10.55 5.67
CA VAL A 167 11.01 -10.13 4.38
C VAL A 167 12.52 -9.83 4.51
N PHE A 168 12.92 -9.14 5.57
CA PHE A 168 14.31 -8.76 5.81
C PHE A 168 15.12 -9.91 6.36
N LEU A 169 14.55 -10.69 7.30
CA LEU A 169 15.20 -11.88 7.86
C LEU A 169 15.50 -12.92 6.77
N ASN A 170 14.58 -13.17 5.82
CA ASN A 170 14.84 -14.08 4.69
C ASN A 170 15.96 -13.61 3.76
N GLN A 171 16.19 -12.29 3.68
CA GLN A 171 17.31 -11.73 2.93
C GLN A 171 18.62 -11.73 3.72
N GLY A 172 18.59 -12.18 4.98
CA GLY A 172 19.75 -12.29 5.86
C GLY A 172 20.03 -11.04 6.70
N PHE A 173 19.15 -10.04 6.73
CA PHE A 173 19.33 -8.87 7.59
C PHE A 173 18.94 -9.18 9.03
N ALA A 174 19.75 -8.75 10.00
CA ALA A 174 19.31 -8.67 11.40
C ALA A 174 18.31 -7.52 11.58
N ILE A 175 17.40 -7.64 12.55
CA ILE A 175 16.35 -6.65 12.82
C ILE A 175 16.40 -6.18 14.27
N ALA A 176 16.31 -4.86 14.49
CA ALA A 176 16.23 -4.22 15.81
C ALA A 176 15.02 -3.28 15.93
#